data_AF-A0A821RC09-F1
#
_entry.id   AF-A0A821RC09-F1
#
_cell.length_a   1.000
_cell.length_b   1.000
_cell.length_c   1.000
_cell.angle_alpha   90.00
_cell.angle_beta   90.00
_cell.angle_gamma   90.00
#
_symmetry.space_group_name_H-M   'P 1'
#
loop_
_entity.id
_entity.type
_entity.pdbx_description
1 polymer ?
#
loop_
_entity_poly.entity_id
_entity_poly.type
_entity_poly.pdbx_seq_one_letter_code
_entity_poly.pdbx_strand_id
1 'polypeptide(L)'
;IYVFQRRFELRSTSTFERLWSIPLNVVAHCCSINNDQWFIMELLQPRLLHVSSDGKILQEYKVKTPSLNIIWNAVQFDNDTIATLTMDSLNLHKIS
;
A
#
# COMPACT_ATOMS: atom_id res chain seq x y z
N ILE A 1 -19.67 -13.13 9.38
CA ILE A 1 -18.89 -11.89 9.16
C ILE A 1 -18.70 -11.76 7.66
N TYR A 2 -19.39 -10.84 7.00
CA TYR A 2 -19.23 -10.63 5.56
C TYR A 2 -17.94 -9.84 5.34
N VAL A 3 -16.95 -10.43 4.67
CA VAL A 3 -15.73 -9.75 4.26
C VAL A 3 -16.05 -9.02 2.95
N PHE A 4 -16.11 -7.70 2.98
CA PHE A 4 -16.45 -6.88 1.81
C PHE A 4 -15.23 -6.74 0.91
N GLN A 5 -14.92 -7.80 0.15
CA GLN A 5 -13.73 -7.84 -0.72
C GLN A 5 -13.95 -6.91 -1.92
N ARG A 6 -13.17 -5.83 -2.03
CA ARG A 6 -13.13 -4.92 -3.19
C ARG A 6 -11.84 -5.17 -3.96
N ARG A 7 -11.93 -5.10 -5.29
CA ARG A 7 -10.77 -5.25 -6.16
C ARG A 7 -10.05 -3.92 -6.28
N PHE A 8 -8.76 -3.90 -5.96
CA PHE A 8 -7.87 -2.79 -6.26
C PHE A 8 -7.18 -3.08 -7.59
N GLU A 9 -7.21 -2.12 -8.51
CA GLU A 9 -6.66 -2.29 -9.86
C GLU A 9 -5.62 -1.21 -10.13
N LEU A 10 -4.45 -1.62 -10.64
CA LEU A 10 -3.56 -0.69 -11.31
C LEU A 10 -3.95 -0.62 -12.77
N ARG A 11 -4.11 0.61 -13.28
CA ARG A 11 -4.45 0.86 -14.67
C ARG A 11 -3.42 1.80 -15.29
N SER A 12 -3.11 1.56 -16.55
CA SER A 12 -2.36 2.51 -17.36
C SER A 12 -3.13 3.83 -17.44
N THR A 13 -2.47 4.96 -17.22
CA THR A 13 -3.12 6.28 -17.34
C THR A 13 -3.35 6.68 -18.80
N SER A 14 -2.59 6.11 -19.74
CA SER A 14 -2.71 6.41 -21.17
C SER A 14 -3.78 5.56 -21.86
N THR A 15 -3.89 4.28 -21.51
CA THR A 15 -4.82 3.34 -22.15
C THR A 15 -6.02 2.96 -21.28
N PHE A 16 -5.98 3.26 -19.97
CA PHE A 16 -6.94 2.79 -18.96
C PHE A 16 -7.04 1.26 -18.83
N GLU A 17 -6.17 0.52 -19.53
CA GLU A 17 -6.08 -0.92 -19.43
C GLU A 17 -5.58 -1.32 -18.05
N ARG A 18 -6.15 -2.41 -17.53
CA ARG A 18 -5.76 -2.98 -16.26
C ARG A 18 -4.44 -3.72 -16.42
N LEU A 19 -3.42 -3.25 -15.71
CA LEU A 19 -2.11 -3.90 -15.64
C LEU A 19 -2.18 -5.10 -14.70
N TRP A 20 -2.71 -4.90 -13.49
CA TRP A 20 -2.95 -5.97 -12.53
C TRP A 20 -4.09 -5.62 -11.56
N SER A 21 -4.52 -6.62 -10.80
CA SER A 21 -5.51 -6.43 -9.73
C SER A 21 -5.25 -7.34 -8.54
N ILE A 22 -5.47 -6.80 -7.35
CA ILE A 22 -5.43 -7.57 -6.11
C ILE A 22 -6.76 -7.44 -5.36
N PRO A 23 -7.20 -8.49 -4.67
CA PRO A 23 -8.34 -8.40 -3.79
C PRO A 23 -7.95 -7.77 -2.46
N LEU A 24 -8.66 -6.71 -2.04
CA LEU A 24 -8.48 -6.04 -0.76
C LEU A 24 -9.78 -6.03 0.05
N ASN A 25 -9.66 -5.98 1.37
CA ASN A 25 -10.82 -6.09 2.26
C ASN A 25 -11.59 -4.76 2.47
N VAL A 26 -11.07 -3.60 2.04
CA VAL A 26 -11.74 -2.27 1.86
C VAL A 26 -10.67 -1.18 1.60
N VAL A 27 -11.09 0.09 1.40
CA VAL A 27 -10.32 1.36 1.33
C VAL A 27 -8.84 1.17 1.64
N ALA A 28 -8.04 1.41 0.61
CA ALA A 28 -6.60 1.29 0.67
C ALA A 28 -5.94 2.58 0.21
N HIS A 29 -4.86 2.93 0.90
CA HIS A 29 -3.91 3.93 0.41
C HIS A 29 -2.77 3.18 -0.30
N CYS A 30 -2.34 3.71 -1.44
CA CYS A 30 -1.30 3.08 -2.25
C CYS A 30 -0.23 4.07 -2.66
N CYS A 31 1.01 3.59 -2.72
CA CYS A 31 2.18 4.42 -2.91
C CYS A 31 3.19 3.64 -3.74
N SER A 32 3.71 4.22 -4.82
CA SER A 32 4.79 3.62 -5.58
C SER A 32 6.09 3.69 -4.78
N ILE A 33 6.80 2.56 -4.67
CA ILE A 33 8.18 2.49 -4.20
C ILE A 33 9.12 2.82 -5.35
N ASN A 34 8.79 2.33 -6.55
CA ASN A 34 9.45 2.63 -7.81
C ASN A 34 8.43 2.31 -8.93
N ASN A 35 8.88 2.27 -10.19
CA ASN A 35 8.00 1.97 -11.33
C ASN A 35 7.40 0.55 -11.30
N ASP A 36 8.02 -0.35 -10.54
CA ASP A 36 7.74 -1.78 -10.56
C ASP A 36 7.19 -2.30 -9.22
N GLN A 37 7.04 -1.46 -8.20
CA GLN A 37 6.64 -1.91 -6.87
C GLN A 37 5.80 -0.87 -6.14
N TRP A 38 4.85 -1.35 -5.34
CA TRP A 38 3.95 -0.52 -4.56
C TRP A 38 3.83 -1.01 -3.12
N PHE A 39 3.60 -0.06 -2.22
CA PHE A 39 3.03 -0.33 -0.92
C PHE A 39 1.52 -0.04 -0.93
N ILE A 40 0.75 -0.96 -0.38
CA ILE A 40 -0.71 -0.85 -0.25
C ILE A 40 -1.07 -1.10 1.21
N MET A 41 -1.72 -0.11 1.84
CA MET A 41 -2.18 -0.20 3.21
C MET A 41 -3.68 -0.49 3.23
N GLU A 42 -4.10 -1.59 3.87
CA GLU A 42 -5.52 -1.84 4.13
C GLU A 42 -5.95 -1.21 5.46
N LEU A 43 -7.04 -0.44 5.46
CA LEU A 43 -7.47 0.31 6.66
C LEU A 43 -8.27 -0.50 7.68
N LEU A 44 -9.17 -1.40 7.25
CA LEU A 44 -10.04 -2.15 8.18
C LEU A 44 -9.34 -3.35 8.83
N GLN A 45 -8.33 -3.89 8.17
CA GLN A 45 -7.45 -4.92 8.70
C GLN A 45 -6.02 -4.41 8.51
N PRO A 46 -5.50 -3.60 9.45
CA PRO A 46 -4.25 -2.88 9.28
C PRO A 46 -3.09 -3.79 8.90
N ARG A 47 -2.77 -3.79 7.60
CA ARG A 47 -1.62 -4.48 7.04
C ARG A 47 -1.07 -3.68 5.89
N LEU A 48 0.25 -3.65 5.83
CA LEU A 48 1.01 -3.08 4.73
C LEU A 48 1.40 -4.22 3.79
N LEU A 49 1.01 -4.11 2.53
CA LEU A 49 1.33 -5.06 1.48
C LEU A 49 2.41 -4.46 0.59
N HIS A 50 3.51 -5.18 0.41
CA HIS A 50 4.49 -4.90 -0.64
C HIS A 50 4.07 -5.69 -1.88
N VAL A 51 3.84 -5.00 -2.99
CA VAL A 51 3.27 -5.56 -4.23
C VAL A 51 4.21 -5.30 -5.41
N SER A 52 4.47 -6.31 -6.23
CA SER A 52 5.29 -6.25 -7.44
C SER A 52 4.55 -5.72 -8.67
N SER A 53 5.30 -5.48 -9.76
CA SER A 53 4.87 -4.96 -11.07
C SER A 53 3.75 -5.76 -11.71
N ASP A 54 3.62 -7.05 -11.36
CA ASP A 54 2.59 -7.97 -11.83
C ASP A 54 1.45 -8.20 -10.81
N GLY A 55 1.44 -7.44 -9.71
CA GLY A 55 0.40 -7.50 -8.68
C GLY A 55 0.56 -8.63 -7.66
N LYS A 56 1.71 -9.29 -7.58
CA LYS A 56 1.96 -10.30 -6.53
C LYS A 56 2.32 -9.63 -5.22
N ILE A 57 1.79 -10.15 -4.11
CA ILE A 57 2.19 -9.74 -2.76
C ILE A 57 3.56 -10.35 -2.49
N LEU A 58 4.60 -9.52 -2.47
CA LEU A 58 5.96 -9.90 -2.12
C LEU A 58 6.11 -10.08 -0.61
N GLN A 59 5.48 -9.20 0.18
CA GLN A 59 5.56 -9.23 1.64
C GLN A 59 4.31 -8.62 2.27
N GLU A 60 3.90 -9.16 3.42
CA GLU A 60 2.83 -8.61 4.26
C GLU A 60 3.40 -8.26 5.63
N TYR A 61 3.18 -7.01 6.05
CA TYR A 61 3.52 -6.54 7.38
C TYR A 61 2.25 -6.30 8.17
N LYS A 62 2.08 -7.06 9.26
CA LYS A 62 0.98 -6.83 10.20
C LYS A 62 1.26 -5.57 10.99
N VAL A 63 0.41 -4.57 10.84
CA VAL A 63 0.52 -3.32 11.60
C VAL A 63 -0.22 -3.53 12.92
N LYS A 64 0.49 -3.45 14.04
CA LYS A 64 -0.17 -3.40 15.35
C LYS A 64 -0.80 -2.03 15.51
N THR A 65 -2.13 -2.01 15.58
CA THR A 65 -2.89 -0.85 16.06
C THR A 65 -2.44 -0.48 17.48
N PRO A 66 -2.34 0.83 17.79
CA PRO A 66 -3.53 1.67 17.91
C PRO A 66 -3.70 2.63 16.74
N SER A 67 -4.92 3.16 16.63
CA SER A 67 -5.47 4.05 15.58
C SER A 67 -4.64 5.28 15.18
N LEU A 68 -3.51 5.56 15.85
CA LEU A 68 -2.61 6.66 15.51
C LEU A 68 -1.55 6.27 14.46
N ASN A 69 -1.19 4.99 14.38
CA ASN A 69 -0.17 4.49 13.43
C ASN A 69 -0.75 4.09 12.07
N ILE A 70 -1.98 4.52 11.75
CA ILE A 70 -2.56 4.31 10.44
C ILE A 70 -1.79 5.18 9.44
N ILE A 71 -1.15 4.54 8.47
CA ILE A 71 -0.48 5.23 7.38
C ILE A 71 -1.55 5.70 6.38
N TRP A 72 -1.77 7.01 6.32
CA TRP A 72 -2.69 7.67 5.39
C TRP A 72 -2.09 7.82 4.01
N ASN A 73 -0.78 7.97 3.95
CA ASN A 73 -0.07 8.07 2.70
C ASN A 73 1.37 7.61 2.91
N ALA A 74 1.97 7.14 1.84
CA ALA A 74 3.38 6.88 1.78
C ALA A 74 3.93 7.41 0.46
N VAL A 75 5.21 7.72 0.43
CA VAL A 75 5.89 8.14 -0.79
C VAL A 75 7.33 7.70 -0.69
N GLN A 76 7.90 7.30 -1.82
CA GLN A 76 9.35 7.14 -1.90
C GLN A 76 10.00 8.48 -1.57
N PHE A 77 10.78 8.52 -0.50
CA PHE A 77 11.51 9.72 -0.09
C PHE A 77 12.91 9.75 -0.73
N ASP A 78 13.57 8.59 -0.75
CA ASP A 78 14.83 8.36 -1.48
C ASP A 78 14.91 6.90 -1.95
N ASN A 79 16.07 6.48 -2.49
CA ASN A 79 16.24 5.15 -3.07
C ASN A 79 15.89 3.99 -2.12
N ASP A 80 16.14 4.13 -0.82
CA ASP A 80 15.95 3.05 0.16
C ASP A 80 15.08 3.47 1.36
N THR A 81 14.41 4.61 1.26
CA THR A 81 13.62 5.19 2.34
C THR A 81 12.22 5.59 1.87
N ILE A 82 11.25 5.23 2.69
CA ILE A 82 9.85 5.57 2.48
C ILE A 82 9.41 6.52 3.57
N ALA A 83 8.87 7.65 3.16
CA ALA A 83 8.14 8.52 4.07
C ALA A 83 6.71 8.04 4.19
N THR A 84 6.25 7.82 5.41
CA THR A 84 4.86 7.45 5.72
C THR A 84 4.24 8.56 6.56
N LEU A 85 3.05 9.02 6.15
CA LEU A 85 2.26 10.00 6.88
C LEU A 85 1.23 9.25 7.74
N THR A 86 1.28 9.46 9.05
CA THR A 86 0.24 9.03 10.00
C THR A 86 -0.67 10.19 10.38
N MET A 87 -1.61 10.00 11.33
CA MET A 87 -2.45 11.11 11.78
C MET A 87 -1.66 12.24 12.44
N ASP A 88 -0.53 11.93 13.05
CA ASP A 88 0.21 12.82 13.95
C ASP A 88 1.70 12.93 13.64
N SER A 89 2.23 12.11 12.71
CA SER A 89 3.66 12.06 12.44
C SER A 89 3.98 11.76 10.98
N LEU A 90 5.20 12.11 10.59
CA LEU A 90 5.84 11.64 9.37
C LEU A 90 7.00 10.72 9.80
N ASN A 91 6.95 9.47 9.36
CA ASN A 91 7.96 8.47 9.71
C ASN A 91 8.79 8.12 8.47
N LEU A 92 10.08 7.86 8.67
CA LEU A 92 10.97 7.37 7.62
C LEU A 92 11.29 5.89 7.90
N HIS A 93 10.99 5.02 6.94
CA HIS A 93 11.27 3.60 7.02
C HIS A 93 12.33 3.22 5.98
N LYS A 94 13.44 2.62 6.43
CA LYS A 94 14.40 2.00 5.54
C LYS A 94 13.87 0.65 5.03
N ILE A 95 14.09 0.38 3.75
CA ILE A 95 13.68 -0.87 3.09
C ILE A 95 14.81 -1.94 3.17
N SER A 96 16.02 -1.57 3.62
CA SER A 96 17.22 -2.42 3.71
C SER A 96 17.20 -3.47 4.81
#